data_AF-A0A845B1T9-F1
#
_entry.id   AF-A0A845B1T9-F1
#
_cell.length_a   1.000
_cell.length_b   1.000
_cell.length_c   1.000
_cell.angle_alpha   90.00
_cell.angle_beta   90.00
_cell.angle_gamma   90.00
#
_symmetry.space_group_name_H-M   'P 1'
#
loop_
_entity.id
_entity.type
_entity.pdbx_description
1 polymer ?
#
loop_
_entity_poly.entity_id
_entity_poly.type
_entity_poly.pdbx_seq_one_letter_code
_entity_poly.pdbx_strand_id
1 'polypeptide(L)'
;MMIFGILFIAAITALFALAFAFILAFARPTVRWKRRVAISALGAGFIPTMPAFFVIASARNGLETDMSGEAVIALSAIFVLALFLAAVIGFPVAYAYTRRSEARRNPPIDPDVFG
;
A
#
# COMPACT_ATOMS: atom_id res chain seq x y z
N MET A 1 -12.87 -4.33 -21.79
CA MET A 1 -12.60 -3.08 -21.04
C MET A 1 -12.30 -3.29 -19.55
N MET A 2 -12.96 -4.22 -18.84
CA MET A 2 -12.70 -4.47 -17.40
C MET A 2 -11.25 -4.86 -17.08
N ILE A 3 -10.61 -5.66 -17.94
CA ILE A 3 -9.20 -6.06 -17.77
C ILE A 3 -8.24 -4.87 -17.71
N PHE A 4 -8.44 -3.85 -18.55
CA PHE A 4 -7.60 -2.65 -18.54
C PHE A 4 -7.77 -1.86 -17.25
N GLY A 5 -8.99 -1.81 -16.69
CA GLY A 5 -9.24 -1.17 -15.40
C GLY A 5 -8.53 -1.88 -14.24
N ILE A 6 -8.58 -3.22 -14.20
CA ILE A 6 -7.89 -4.01 -13.17
C ILE A 6 -6.37 -3.83 -13.28
N LEU A 7 -5.82 -3.90 -14.50
CA LEU A 7 -4.39 -3.68 -14.74
C LEU A 7 -3.96 -2.27 -14.34
N PHE A 8 -4.80 -1.26 -14.62
CA PHE A 8 -4.53 0.12 -14.25
C PHE A 8 -4.48 0.32 -12.73
N ILE A 9 -5.48 -0.21 -12.00
CA ILE A 9 -5.50 -0.16 -10.52
C ILE A 9 -4.29 -0.89 -9.95
N ALA A 10 -3.97 -2.08 -10.50
CA ALA A 10 -2.81 -2.85 -10.08
C ALA A 10 -1.49 -2.08 -10.27
N ALA A 11 -1.32 -1.44 -11.44
CA ALA A 11 -0.15 -0.61 -11.73
C ALA A 11 -0.05 0.58 -10.77
N ILE A 12 -1.16 1.28 -10.51
CA ILE A 12 -1.19 2.39 -9.55
C ILE A 12 -0.79 1.93 -8.15
N THR A 13 -1.40 0.85 -7.65
CA THR A 13 -1.06 0.29 -6.33
C THR A 13 0.42 -0.09 -6.26
N ALA A 14 0.96 -0.73 -7.30
CA ALA A 14 2.38 -1.07 -7.35
C ALA A 14 3.29 0.17 -7.33
N LEU A 15 2.95 1.22 -8.08
CA LEU A 15 3.68 2.49 -8.10
C LEU A 15 3.67 3.16 -6.72
N PHE A 16 2.52 3.21 -6.04
CA PHE A 16 2.45 3.74 -4.69
C PHE A 16 3.27 2.90 -3.71
N ALA A 17 3.23 1.57 -3.80
CA ALA A 17 4.04 0.70 -2.94
C ALA A 17 5.53 0.98 -3.10
N LEU A 18 5.99 1.15 -4.34
CA LEU A 18 7.38 1.48 -4.65
C LEU A 18 7.74 2.88 -4.13
N ALA A 19 6.89 3.88 -4.37
CA ALA A 19 7.10 5.25 -3.90
C ALA A 19 7.18 5.32 -2.38
N PHE A 20 6.28 4.66 -1.65
CA PHE A 20 6.34 4.61 -0.19
C PHE A 20 7.56 3.86 0.30
N ALA A 21 7.92 2.74 -0.32
CA ALA A 21 9.12 2.00 0.08
C ALA A 21 10.38 2.83 -0.12
N PHE A 22 10.46 3.59 -1.22
CA PHE A 22 11.54 4.54 -1.49
C PHE A 22 11.57 5.68 -0.45
N ILE A 23 10.43 6.34 -0.21
CA ILE A 23 10.33 7.44 0.77
C ILE A 23 10.72 6.96 2.17
N LEU A 24 10.23 5.81 2.63
CA LEU A 24 10.59 5.28 3.96
C LEU A 24 12.05 4.86 4.05
N ALA A 25 12.65 4.36 2.97
CA ALA A 25 14.06 4.00 2.94
C ALA A 25 14.98 5.24 3.07
N PHE A 26 14.54 6.40 2.56
CA PHE A 26 15.26 7.66 2.65
C PHE A 26 14.97 8.42 3.96
N ALA A 27 13.70 8.60 4.32
CA ALA A 27 13.28 9.41 5.46
C ALA A 27 13.49 8.73 6.81
N ARG A 28 13.43 7.39 6.87
CA ARG A 28 13.59 6.63 8.12
C ARG A 28 14.50 5.40 7.95
N PRO A 29 15.81 5.61 7.70
CA PRO A 29 16.79 4.55 7.44
C PRO A 29 17.08 3.63 8.66
N THR A 30 16.62 3.99 9.85
CA THR A 30 16.76 3.19 11.08
C THR A 30 15.60 2.22 11.34
N VAL A 31 14.46 2.39 10.67
CA VAL A 31 13.29 1.52 10.87
C VAL A 31 13.54 0.13 10.29
N ARG A 32 13.23 -0.92 11.06
CA ARG A 32 13.33 -2.32 10.60
C ARG A 32 12.63 -2.52 9.26
N TRP A 33 13.30 -3.19 8.32
CA TRP A 33 12.80 -3.41 6.96
C TRP A 33 11.38 -4.00 6.91
N LYS A 34 11.05 -4.94 7.81
CA LYS A 34 9.71 -5.53 7.91
C LYS A 34 8.62 -4.48 8.17
N ARG A 35 8.92 -3.50 9.03
CA ARG A 35 7.99 -2.41 9.37
C ARG A 35 7.85 -1.43 8.20
N ARG A 36 8.93 -1.18 7.45
CA ARG A 36 8.84 -0.37 6.22
C ARG A 36 7.93 -1.02 5.20
N VAL A 37 8.11 -2.31 4.93
CA VAL A 37 7.26 -3.07 3.98
C VAL A 37 5.79 -2.97 4.37
N ALA A 38 5.46 -3.17 5.66
CA ALA A 38 4.08 -3.08 6.12
C ALA A 38 3.47 -1.69 5.90
N ILE A 39 4.20 -0.62 6.26
CA ILE A 39 3.71 0.76 6.08
C ILE A 39 3.55 1.08 4.59
N SER A 40 4.51 0.69 3.76
CA SER A 40 4.45 0.92 2.31
C SER A 40 3.31 0.16 1.64
N ALA A 41 3.08 -1.09 2.04
CA ALA A 41 1.98 -1.91 1.54
C ALA A 41 0.62 -1.33 1.93
N LEU A 42 0.45 -0.92 3.19
CA LEU A 42 -0.78 -0.27 3.67
C LEU A 42 -1.01 1.05 2.94
N GLY A 43 0.01 1.91 2.85
CA GLY A 43 -0.09 3.18 2.11
C GLY A 43 -0.51 2.96 0.66
N ALA A 44 0.04 1.95 0.00
CA ALA A 44 -0.28 1.61 -1.39
C ALA A 44 -1.69 1.09 -1.61
N GLY A 45 -2.27 0.39 -0.64
CA GLY A 45 -3.67 -0.05 -0.71
C GLY A 45 -4.64 1.10 -0.41
N PHE A 46 -4.37 1.86 0.66
CA PHE A 46 -5.30 2.87 1.16
C PHE A 46 -5.34 4.14 0.33
N ILE A 47 -4.19 4.69 -0.07
CA ILE A 47 -4.12 6.00 -0.72
C ILE A 47 -4.85 6.07 -2.07
N PRO A 48 -4.67 5.12 -3.01
CA PRO A 48 -5.44 5.15 -4.25
C PRO A 48 -6.94 4.91 -4.03
N THR A 49 -7.36 4.35 -2.89
CA THR A 49 -8.78 4.17 -2.53
C THR A 49 -9.40 5.37 -1.81
N MET A 50 -8.59 6.31 -1.30
CA MET A 50 -9.08 7.50 -0.58
C MET A 50 -10.05 8.37 -1.40
N PRO A 51 -9.82 8.64 -2.71
CA PRO A 51 -10.77 9.42 -3.49
C PRO A 51 -12.18 8.79 -3.51
N ALA A 52 -12.27 7.47 -3.65
CA ALA A 52 -13.54 6.76 -3.61
C ALA A 52 -14.20 6.85 -2.22
N PHE A 53 -13.41 6.75 -1.15
CA PHE A 53 -13.90 6.97 0.21
C PHE A 53 -14.52 8.36 0.37
N PHE A 54 -13.80 9.41 -0.05
CA PHE A 54 -14.29 10.78 0.04
C PHE A 54 -15.50 11.03 -0.85
N VAL A 55 -15.59 10.43 -2.04
CA VAL A 55 -16.78 10.56 -2.90
C VAL A 55 -18.00 9.95 -2.20
N ILE A 56 -17.89 8.75 -1.63
CA ILE A 56 -19.01 8.12 -0.92
C ILE A 56 -19.38 8.90 0.35
N ALA A 57 -18.38 9.40 1.07
CA ALA A 57 -18.61 10.20 2.27
C ALA A 57 -19.19 11.60 1.96
N SER A 58 -18.80 12.22 0.84
CA SER A 58 -19.19 13.60 0.49
C SER A 58 -20.41 13.71 -0.43
N ALA A 59 -20.77 12.64 -1.15
CA ALA A 59 -21.97 12.58 -1.99
C ALA A 59 -23.28 12.77 -1.19
N ARG A 60 -23.22 12.80 0.15
CA ARG A 60 -24.35 13.00 1.07
C ARG A 60 -24.33 14.35 1.80
N ASN A 61 -23.53 15.34 1.40
CA ASN A 61 -23.57 16.70 2.00
C ASN A 61 -24.88 17.49 1.74
N GLY A 62 -25.96 16.82 1.32
CA GLY A 62 -27.33 17.33 1.38
C GLY A 62 -28.13 16.64 2.50
N LEU A 63 -28.13 17.24 3.69
CA LEU A 63 -29.24 17.27 4.67
C LEU A 63 -29.72 16.01 5.42
N GLU A 64 -29.00 14.88 5.48
CA GLU A 64 -29.40 13.79 6.40
C GLU A 64 -28.20 13.27 7.21
N THR A 65 -28.26 13.52 8.52
CA THR A 65 -27.26 13.12 9.53
C THR A 65 -27.25 11.62 9.86
N ASP A 66 -28.10 10.81 9.20
CA ASP A 66 -28.09 9.36 9.35
C ASP A 66 -27.24 8.72 8.25
N MET A 67 -26.15 8.04 8.64
CA MET A 67 -25.50 7.09 7.74
C MET A 67 -26.48 5.97 7.43
N SER A 68 -27.16 6.06 6.29
CA SER A 68 -27.92 4.93 5.73
C SER A 68 -27.03 3.68 5.71
N GLY A 69 -27.59 2.51 6.05
CA GLY A 69 -26.82 1.25 6.09
C GLY A 69 -26.06 0.96 4.79
N GLU A 70 -26.57 1.45 3.66
CA GLU A 70 -25.92 1.38 2.34
C GLU A 70 -24.56 2.08 2.30
N ALA A 71 -24.43 3.25 2.93
CA ALA A 71 -23.16 3.98 2.98
C ALA A 71 -22.13 3.21 3.82
N VAL A 72 -22.55 2.62 4.94
CA VAL A 72 -21.68 1.81 5.81
C VAL A 72 -21.16 0.59 5.05
N ILE A 73 -22.03 -0.09 4.31
CA ILE A 73 -21.66 -1.24 3.47
C ILE A 73 -20.66 -0.81 2.38
N ALA A 74 -20.93 0.29 1.69
CA ALA A 74 -20.06 0.76 0.61
C ALA A 74 -18.67 1.19 1.11
N LEU A 75 -18.60 1.90 2.25
CA LEU A 75 -17.33 2.26 2.89
C LEU A 75 -16.56 1.02 3.36
N SER A 76 -17.27 0.02 3.90
CA SER A 76 -16.66 -1.25 4.32
C SER A 76 -16.08 -2.01 3.12
N ALA A 77 -16.77 -2.01 1.98
CA ALA A 77 -16.28 -2.62 0.74
C ALA A 77 -15.00 -1.93 0.24
N ILE A 78 -14.91 -0.59 0.31
CA ILE A 78 -13.69 0.15 -0.02
C ILE A 78 -12.55 -0.23 0.91
N PHE A 79 -12.82 -0.33 2.22
CA PHE A 79 -11.81 -0.71 3.20
C PHE A 79 -11.25 -2.11 2.95
N VAL A 80 -12.13 -3.08 2.66
CA VAL A 80 -11.75 -4.45 2.29
C VAL A 80 -10.93 -4.46 1.00
N LEU A 81 -11.34 -3.69 -0.02
CA LEU A 81 -10.60 -3.55 -1.27
C LEU A 81 -9.20 -2.96 -1.04
N ALA A 82 -9.08 -1.93 -0.20
CA ALA A 82 -7.79 -1.32 0.16
C ALA A 82 -6.85 -2.33 0.81
N LEU A 83 -7.35 -3.13 1.76
CA LEU A 83 -6.59 -4.20 2.39
C LEU A 83 -6.19 -5.30 1.40
N PHE A 84 -7.10 -5.67 0.49
CA PHE A 84 -6.82 -6.64 -0.54
C PHE A 84 -5.70 -6.17 -1.49
N LEU A 85 -5.77 -4.91 -1.95
CA LEU A 85 -4.72 -4.30 -2.77
C LEU A 85 -3.39 -4.22 -2.02
N ALA A 86 -3.43 -3.85 -0.74
CA ALA A 86 -2.24 -3.84 0.12
C ALA A 86 -1.61 -5.23 0.24
N ALA A 87 -2.40 -6.30 0.40
CA ALA A 87 -1.90 -7.66 0.57
C ALA A 87 -1.41 -8.29 -0.74
N VAL A 88 -2.20 -8.17 -1.82
CA VAL A 88 -1.96 -8.89 -3.09
C VAL A 88 -0.91 -8.19 -3.94
N ILE A 89 -0.83 -6.86 -3.88
CA ILE A 89 0.04 -6.07 -4.76
C ILE A 89 1.04 -5.26 -3.94
N GLY A 90 0.57 -4.49 -2.97
CA GLY A 90 1.42 -3.59 -2.18
C GLY A 90 2.53 -4.32 -1.44
N PHE A 91 2.20 -5.41 -0.75
CA PHE A 91 3.13 -6.21 0.03
C PHE A 91 4.22 -6.87 -0.84
N PRO A 92 3.93 -7.65 -1.89
CA PRO A 92 4.98 -8.27 -2.68
C PRO A 92 5.91 -7.24 -3.35
N VAL A 93 5.36 -6.13 -3.86
CA VAL A 93 6.16 -5.05 -4.47
C VAL A 93 7.06 -4.38 -3.44
N ALA A 94 6.50 -3.94 -2.31
CA ALA A 94 7.27 -3.29 -1.24
C ALA A 94 8.32 -4.25 -0.63
N TYR A 95 7.97 -5.53 -0.49
CA TYR A 95 8.87 -6.57 0.00
C TYR A 95 10.04 -6.79 -0.94
N ALA A 96 9.78 -7.00 -2.23
CA ALA A 96 10.82 -7.22 -3.23
C ALA A 96 11.80 -6.05 -3.30
N TYR A 97 11.29 -4.82 -3.27
CA TYR A 97 12.12 -3.62 -3.28
C TYR A 97 12.95 -3.48 -1.98
N THR A 98 12.29 -3.54 -0.82
CA THR A 98 12.94 -3.30 0.47
C THR A 98 13.96 -4.38 0.79
N ARG A 99 13.65 -5.66 0.52
CA ARG A 99 14.58 -6.78 0.73
C ARG A 99 15.82 -6.66 -0.15
N ARG A 100 15.66 -6.28 -1.43
CA ARG A 100 16.79 -6.03 -2.35
C ARG A 100 17.65 -4.86 -1.88
N SER A 101 17.03 -3.80 -1.38
CA SER A 101 17.75 -2.61 -0.89
C SER A 101 18.57 -2.91 0.37
N GLU A 102 18.01 -3.68 1.32
CA GLU A 102 18.72 -4.07 2.55
C GLU A 102 19.89 -5.03 2.28
N ALA A 103 19.72 -6.01 1.39
CA ALA A 103 20.80 -6.93 1.01
C ALA A 103 22.00 -6.22 0.38
N ARG A 104 21.78 -5.08 -0.29
CA ARG A 104 22.85 -4.23 -0.84
C ARG A 104 23.55 -3.39 0.23
N ARG A 105 22.86 -3.04 1.33
CA ARG A 105 23.42 -2.25 2.43
C ARG A 105 24.22 -3.12 3.41
N ASN A 106 23.77 -4.34 3.66
CA ASN A 106 24.42 -5.30 4.54
C ASN A 106 24.73 -6.57 3.73
N PRO A 107 25.80 -6.58 2.93
CA PRO A 107 26.22 -7.80 2.25
C PRO A 107 26.49 -8.89 3.30
N PRO A 108 26.12 -10.15 3.03
CA PRO A 108 26.49 -11.26 3.90
C PRO A 108 28.00 -11.24 4.11
N ILE A 109 28.45 -11.21 5.36
CA ILE A 109 29.87 -11.39 5.68
C ILE A 109 30.16 -12.85 5.39
N ASP A 110 31.01 -13.10 4.39
CA ASP A 110 31.45 -14.43 4.02
C ASP A 110 32.33 -14.98 5.15
N PRO A 111 31.93 -16.07 5.84
CA PRO A 111 32.72 -16.66 6.92
C PRO A 111 34.07 -17.20 6.43
N ASP A 112 34.21 -17.47 5.14
CA ASP A 112 35.40 -18.11 4.56
C ASP A 112 36.56 -17.13 4.32
N VAL A 113 36.37 -15.83 4.59
CA VAL A 113 37.43 -14.80 4.48
C VAL A 113 38.23 -14.63 5.79
N PHE A 114 37.76 -15.21 6.89
CA PHE A 114 38.36 -15.07 8.22
C PHE A 114 38.86 -16.39 8.84
N GLY A 115 38.88 -17.49 8.08
CA GLY A 115 39.45 -18.78 8.46
C GLY A 115 40.69 -19.12 7.65
#